data_AF-A0A520CC86-F1
#
_entry.id   AF-A0A520CC86-F1
#
_cell.length_a   1.000
_cell.length_b   1.000
_cell.length_c   1.000
_cell.angle_alpha   90.00
_cell.angle_beta   90.00
_cell.angle_gamma   90.00
#
_symmetry.space_group_name_H-M   'P 1'
#
loop_
_entity.id
_entity.type
_entity.pdbx_description
1 polymer ?
#
loop_
_entity_poly.entity_id
_entity_poly.type
_entity_poly.pdbx_seq_one_letter_code
_entity_poly.pdbx_strand_id
1 'polypeptide(L)'
;ILSAISALAPARKAIYEISHLTLRDCLAYFQGLHLRGAKAEIADKIVREIGLRLKFLNDVGLNYLSLDRSAETLSGGEAQRIRLASQIGSGLTGVMYVLDEPSIGLHQRDNDRLIGTLKHLRDIGNSVIVVEHDEDMIAAADHVIDMGPGAGVHGGRVMAEGTYAQVLANPQSLTGQYLSGARRIEVPRHRTAWLPAVAKPAFNEGRKASRFPQSPAAERRAAREAQHRATQTALQEIRVVGASGNNLKDVSVAFPVGLLTCVTGVSGSGKSTLVNDTLYAAVARTLYRAHEEPAAHESIEGIEYFDKVINVDQSPIGRTPRSNPATYTGLFTPIRELMAETNTARERGYGPGRFSFNVAGGRCEACQGDGMVKVEMHFLPDVYVPCEVCHGQRYNRETLEVQYKGRNIAQILDMTVEAAHEFLKAVPTIERKLHTLLDVGLSYVKLGQAATTLSGGEAQRVKLALELSKRDTGRTLYILDEPTTGLHFADIELLLKVLHQLRDAGNTIVVIEHNLDVIKTADWLIDIGPEGGAGGGTVVGEGTPEDIAANEASHTGRYLKRLLAAPQ
;
A
#
# COMPACT_ATOMS: atom_id res chain seq x y z
N ILE A 1 29.30 5.76 -37.54
CA ILE A 1 30.25 6.18 -36.49
C ILE A 1 30.02 5.28 -35.27
N LEU A 2 30.35 4.00 -35.41
CA LEU A 2 30.13 2.94 -34.42
C LEU A 2 31.38 2.04 -34.43
N SER A 3 32.52 2.62 -34.07
CA SER A 3 33.77 1.89 -33.79
C SER A 3 34.79 2.87 -33.23
N ALA A 4 34.79 3.09 -31.91
CA ALA A 4 35.92 3.56 -31.08
C ALA A 4 35.41 4.19 -29.78
N ILE A 5 34.91 3.38 -28.86
CA ILE A 5 35.06 3.68 -27.43
C ILE A 5 35.85 2.50 -26.88
N SER A 6 37.16 2.68 -26.72
CA SER A 6 37.96 1.72 -25.97
C SER A 6 37.40 1.70 -24.55
N ALA A 7 36.79 0.59 -24.14
CA ALA A 7 36.36 0.39 -22.76
C ALA A 7 37.60 0.44 -21.86
N LEU A 8 37.84 1.59 -21.22
CA LEU A 8 38.77 1.68 -20.11
C LEU A 8 38.30 0.69 -19.04
N ALA A 9 39.21 -0.16 -18.57
CA ALA A 9 38.90 -1.04 -17.44
C ALA A 9 38.40 -0.18 -16.27
N PRO A 10 37.29 -0.57 -15.60
CA PRO A 10 36.72 0.21 -14.53
C PRO A 10 37.75 0.44 -13.42
N ALA A 11 37.76 1.64 -12.86
CA ALA A 11 38.67 2.00 -11.77
C ALA A 11 38.49 1.03 -10.59
N ARG A 12 39.59 0.61 -9.96
CA ARG A 12 39.54 -0.28 -8.80
C ARG A 12 38.78 0.41 -7.66
N LYS A 13 37.72 -0.22 -7.20
CA LYS A 13 36.91 0.23 -6.06
C LYS A 13 37.11 -0.69 -4.86
N ALA A 14 37.11 -0.12 -3.67
CA ALA A 14 37.02 -0.87 -2.41
C ALA A 14 35.62 -1.51 -2.29
N ILE A 15 35.49 -2.54 -1.44
CA ILE A 15 34.24 -3.29 -1.32
C ILE A 15 33.06 -2.40 -0.90
N TYR A 16 33.27 -1.45 0.02
CA TYR A 16 32.20 -0.53 0.46
C TYR A 16 31.73 0.39 -0.67
N GLU A 17 32.65 0.85 -1.54
CA GLU A 17 32.30 1.67 -2.69
C GLU A 17 31.49 0.88 -3.72
N ILE A 18 31.75 -0.42 -3.86
CA ILE A 18 30.95 -1.33 -4.70
C ILE A 18 29.58 -1.54 -4.05
N SER A 19 29.53 -1.71 -2.73
CA SER A 19 28.27 -1.95 -2.02
C SER A 19 27.29 -0.77 -2.10
N HIS A 20 27.81 0.46 -2.14
CA HIS A 20 27.01 1.69 -2.32
C HIS A 20 26.56 1.94 -3.77
N LEU A 21 27.09 1.21 -4.76
CA LEU A 21 26.58 1.31 -6.12
C LEU A 21 25.16 0.75 -6.21
N THR A 22 24.37 1.30 -7.13
CA THR A 22 23.11 0.66 -7.49
C THR A 22 23.39 -0.73 -8.08
N LEU A 23 22.44 -1.67 -7.98
CA LEU A 23 22.58 -3.01 -8.55
C LEU A 23 22.83 -2.98 -10.07
N ARG A 24 22.27 -1.98 -10.77
CA ARG A 24 22.59 -1.70 -12.18
C ARG A 24 24.07 -1.36 -12.37
N ASP A 25 24.57 -0.39 -11.61
CA ASP A 25 25.93 0.12 -11.79
C ASP A 25 26.96 -0.90 -11.29
N CYS A 26 26.60 -1.70 -10.29
CA CYS A 26 27.38 -2.84 -9.79
C CYS A 26 27.49 -3.93 -10.86
N LEU A 27 26.38 -4.27 -11.55
CA LEU A 27 26.42 -5.21 -12.68
C LEU A 27 27.34 -4.69 -13.81
N ALA A 28 27.20 -3.41 -14.18
CA ALA A 28 28.06 -2.79 -15.19
C ALA A 28 29.55 -2.82 -14.79
N TYR A 29 29.85 -2.59 -13.51
CA TYR A 29 31.20 -2.69 -12.98
C TYR A 29 31.80 -4.09 -13.14
N PHE A 30 31.07 -5.14 -12.76
CA PHE A 30 31.57 -6.53 -12.88
C PHE A 30 31.63 -7.02 -14.33
N GLN A 31 30.73 -6.57 -15.21
CA GLN A 31 30.80 -6.88 -16.64
C GLN A 31 31.99 -6.20 -17.34
N GLY A 32 32.35 -4.99 -16.92
CA GLY A 32 33.52 -4.28 -17.42
C GLY A 32 34.84 -4.72 -16.77
N LEU A 33 34.81 -5.56 -15.73
CA LEU A 33 35.99 -5.93 -14.95
C LEU A 33 36.90 -6.88 -15.73
N HIS A 34 38.01 -6.36 -16.25
CA HIS A 34 39.04 -7.15 -16.92
C HIS A 34 40.23 -7.42 -15.99
N LEU A 35 40.33 -8.65 -15.50
CA LEU A 35 41.46 -9.14 -14.71
C LEU A 35 42.53 -9.77 -15.63
N ARG A 36 43.80 -9.79 -15.22
CA ARG A 36 44.92 -10.37 -16.00
C ARG A 36 45.73 -11.36 -15.17
N GLY A 37 46.32 -12.36 -15.83
CA GLY A 37 47.19 -13.38 -15.23
C GLY A 37 46.45 -14.31 -14.26
N ALA A 38 47.16 -14.90 -13.29
CA ALA A 38 46.61 -15.87 -12.34
C ALA A 38 45.39 -15.36 -11.56
N LYS A 39 45.28 -14.04 -11.33
CA LYS A 39 44.12 -13.43 -10.67
C LYS A 39 42.83 -13.56 -11.49
N ALA A 40 42.94 -13.55 -12.82
CA ALA A 40 41.79 -13.74 -13.70
C ALA A 40 41.25 -15.17 -13.63
N GLU A 41 42.13 -16.17 -13.65
CA GLU A 41 41.75 -17.58 -13.57
C GLU A 41 41.06 -17.93 -12.25
N ILE A 42 41.57 -17.40 -11.13
CA ILE A 42 40.98 -17.62 -9.79
C ILE A 42 39.60 -16.97 -9.70
N ALA A 43 39.46 -15.74 -10.22
CA ALA A 43 38.26 -14.94 -10.04
C ALA A 43 37.18 -15.17 -11.09
N ASP A 44 37.48 -15.79 -12.26
CA ASP A 44 36.54 -15.92 -13.39
C ASP A 44 35.20 -16.53 -12.96
N LYS A 45 35.22 -17.67 -12.25
CA LYS A 45 33.99 -18.31 -11.74
C LYS A 45 33.21 -17.43 -10.77
N ILE A 46 33.92 -16.72 -9.89
CA ILE A 46 33.30 -15.85 -8.87
C ILE A 46 32.68 -14.62 -9.53
N VAL A 47 33.38 -13.97 -10.45
CA VAL A 47 32.89 -12.78 -11.18
C VAL A 47 31.69 -13.13 -12.04
N ARG A 48 31.70 -14.29 -12.71
CA ARG A 48 30.54 -14.78 -13.46
C ARG A 48 29.33 -15.01 -12.56
N GLU A 49 29.52 -15.66 -11.41
CA GLU A 49 28.45 -15.90 -10.43
C GLU A 49 27.87 -14.60 -9.87
N ILE A 50 28.73 -13.63 -9.52
CA ILE A 50 28.30 -12.29 -9.07
C ILE A 50 27.50 -11.59 -10.17
N GLY A 51 28.03 -11.55 -11.40
CA GLY A 51 27.36 -10.93 -12.53
C GLY A 51 26.00 -11.56 -12.82
N LEU A 52 25.89 -12.88 -12.70
CA LEU A 52 24.63 -13.60 -12.89
C LEU A 52 23.60 -13.25 -11.82
N ARG A 53 23.98 -13.24 -10.53
CA ARG A 53 23.09 -12.86 -9.42
C ARG A 53 22.63 -11.40 -9.50
N LEU A 54 23.55 -10.49 -9.84
CA LEU A 54 23.22 -9.08 -10.06
C LEU A 54 22.26 -8.90 -11.24
N LYS A 55 22.44 -9.69 -12.31
CA LYS A 55 21.50 -9.71 -13.43
C LYS A 55 20.10 -10.11 -12.98
N PHE A 56 19.96 -11.20 -12.22
CA PHE A 56 18.64 -11.64 -11.74
C PHE A 56 17.95 -10.59 -10.87
N LEU A 57 18.69 -9.91 -9.98
CA LEU A 57 18.13 -8.81 -9.19
C LEU A 57 17.67 -7.63 -10.07
N ASN A 58 18.42 -7.31 -11.13
CA ASN A 58 18.04 -6.27 -12.08
C ASN A 58 16.82 -6.68 -12.95
N ASP A 59 16.73 -7.96 -13.33
CA ASP A 59 15.65 -8.50 -14.16
C ASP A 59 14.31 -8.48 -13.40
N VAL A 60 14.32 -8.65 -12.07
CA VAL A 60 13.13 -8.45 -11.20
C VAL A 60 12.90 -6.98 -10.83
N GLY A 61 13.53 -6.01 -11.50
CA GLY A 61 13.23 -4.59 -11.32
C GLY A 61 13.81 -3.94 -10.05
N LEU A 62 14.80 -4.56 -9.39
CA LEU A 62 15.44 -4.00 -8.18
C LEU A 62 16.70 -3.18 -8.49
N ASN A 63 16.86 -2.78 -9.75
CA ASN A 63 18.10 -2.20 -10.28
C ASN A 63 18.52 -0.87 -9.63
N TYR A 64 17.62 -0.22 -8.89
CA TYR A 64 17.85 1.03 -8.18
C TYR A 64 18.37 0.86 -6.75
N LEU A 65 18.22 -0.33 -6.16
CA LEU A 65 18.71 -0.61 -4.81
C LEU A 65 20.24 -0.70 -4.80
N SER A 66 20.84 -0.54 -3.63
CA SER A 66 22.26 -0.80 -3.38
C SER A 66 22.43 -2.11 -2.57
N LEU A 67 23.62 -2.69 -2.59
CA LEU A 67 23.89 -3.95 -1.87
C LEU A 67 23.93 -3.77 -0.36
N ASP A 68 24.21 -2.56 0.12
CA ASP A 68 24.26 -2.20 1.54
C ASP A 68 22.90 -1.72 2.09
N ARG A 69 21.84 -1.72 1.28
CA ARG A 69 20.50 -1.34 1.72
C ARG A 69 20.04 -2.27 2.85
N SER A 70 19.61 -1.69 3.97
CA SER A 70 19.10 -2.46 5.11
C SER A 70 17.84 -3.24 4.72
N ALA A 71 17.81 -4.53 5.06
CA ALA A 71 16.66 -5.39 4.82
C ALA A 71 15.39 -4.91 5.56
N GLU A 72 15.54 -4.17 6.67
CA GLU A 72 14.42 -3.62 7.44
C GLU A 72 13.72 -2.46 6.72
N THR A 73 14.39 -1.85 5.74
CA THR A 73 13.90 -0.67 5.00
C THR A 73 13.37 -1.01 3.61
N LEU A 74 13.22 -2.30 3.32
CA LEU A 74 12.64 -2.82 2.10
C LEU A 74 11.12 -2.90 2.24
N SER A 75 10.42 -2.54 1.18
CA SER A 75 9.00 -2.84 1.02
C SER A 75 8.77 -4.35 0.92
N GLY A 76 7.53 -4.79 1.15
CA GLY A 76 7.13 -6.19 1.00
C GLY A 76 7.43 -6.73 -0.40
N GLY A 77 7.08 -5.97 -1.44
CA GLY A 77 7.34 -6.33 -2.83
C GLY A 77 8.84 -6.40 -3.16
N GLU A 78 9.66 -5.49 -2.63
CA GLU A 78 11.12 -5.57 -2.80
C GLU A 78 11.71 -6.83 -2.16
N ALA A 79 11.33 -7.14 -0.91
CA ALA A 79 11.79 -8.33 -0.21
C ALA A 79 11.37 -9.62 -0.93
N GLN A 80 10.14 -9.66 -1.45
CA GLN A 80 9.64 -10.77 -2.24
C GLN A 80 10.43 -10.96 -3.54
N ARG A 81 10.71 -9.87 -4.28
CA ARG A 81 11.50 -9.93 -5.52
C ARG A 81 12.96 -10.32 -5.28
N ILE A 82 13.57 -9.92 -4.16
CA ILE A 82 14.90 -10.42 -3.75
C ILE A 82 14.87 -11.93 -3.56
N ARG A 83 13.83 -12.45 -2.88
CA ARG A 83 13.65 -13.88 -2.70
C ARG A 83 13.49 -14.60 -4.03
N LEU A 84 12.69 -14.06 -4.95
CA LEU A 84 12.51 -14.60 -6.31
C LEU A 84 13.84 -14.67 -7.08
N ALA A 85 14.59 -13.56 -7.13
CA ALA A 85 15.90 -13.51 -7.78
C ALA A 85 16.87 -14.55 -7.18
N SER A 86 16.84 -14.74 -5.86
CA SER A 86 17.65 -15.77 -5.17
C SER A 86 17.24 -17.19 -5.55
N GLN A 87 15.95 -17.45 -5.74
CA GLN A 87 15.46 -18.75 -6.19
C GLN A 87 15.86 -19.05 -7.63
N ILE A 88 15.76 -18.08 -8.53
CA ILE A 88 16.20 -18.24 -9.93
C ILE A 88 17.70 -18.53 -9.98
N GLY A 89 18.49 -17.82 -9.17
CA GLY A 89 19.93 -18.04 -9.06
C GLY A 89 20.34 -19.40 -8.51
N SER A 90 19.44 -20.14 -7.86
CA SER A 90 19.72 -21.50 -7.39
C SER A 90 19.72 -22.54 -8.51
N GLY A 91 19.11 -22.25 -9.66
CA GLY A 91 19.04 -23.14 -10.82
C GLY A 91 18.30 -24.46 -10.54
N LEU A 92 17.40 -24.47 -9.56
CA LEU A 92 16.61 -25.65 -9.22
C LEU A 92 15.63 -26.00 -10.35
N THR A 93 15.41 -27.30 -10.55
CA THR A 93 14.49 -27.86 -11.54
C THR A 93 13.55 -28.86 -10.87
N GLY A 94 12.35 -29.06 -11.41
CA GLY A 94 11.32 -29.93 -10.81
C GLY A 94 10.69 -29.36 -9.53
N VAL A 95 10.83 -28.05 -9.29
CA VAL A 95 10.25 -27.35 -8.14
C VAL A 95 8.90 -26.73 -8.52
N MET A 96 7.96 -26.77 -7.60
CA MET A 96 6.71 -26.01 -7.70
C MET A 96 6.85 -24.71 -6.91
N TYR A 97 6.91 -23.59 -7.63
CA TYR A 97 6.91 -22.25 -7.05
C TYR A 97 5.47 -21.75 -6.94
N VAL A 98 5.09 -21.30 -5.74
CA VAL A 98 3.82 -20.62 -5.50
C VAL A 98 4.15 -19.19 -5.10
N LEU A 99 3.74 -18.23 -5.93
CA LEU A 99 3.97 -16.80 -5.75
C LEU A 99 2.65 -16.08 -5.49
N ASP A 100 2.70 -15.13 -4.57
CA ASP A 100 1.56 -14.33 -4.13
C ASP A 100 1.78 -12.88 -4.58
N GLU A 101 1.18 -12.48 -5.70
CA GLU A 101 1.24 -11.13 -6.28
C GLU A 101 2.66 -10.53 -6.43
N PRO A 102 3.55 -11.15 -7.22
CA PRO A 102 4.91 -10.65 -7.41
C PRO A 102 4.99 -9.26 -8.09
N SER A 103 3.90 -8.76 -8.69
CA SER A 103 3.82 -7.42 -9.28
C SER A 103 3.63 -6.29 -8.25
N ILE A 104 3.38 -6.58 -6.96
CA ILE A 104 3.16 -5.56 -5.92
C ILE A 104 4.26 -4.50 -5.89
N GLY A 105 3.87 -3.21 -5.89
CA GLY A 105 4.80 -2.08 -5.87
C GLY A 105 5.73 -2.00 -7.08
N LEU A 106 5.38 -2.67 -8.19
CA LEU A 106 6.10 -2.62 -9.46
C LEU A 106 5.35 -1.71 -10.43
N HIS A 107 6.08 -0.85 -11.13
CA HIS A 107 5.51 0.00 -12.17
C HIS A 107 5.25 -0.80 -13.47
N GLN A 108 4.20 -0.49 -14.23
CA GLN A 108 3.81 -1.23 -15.44
C GLN A 108 4.96 -1.46 -16.43
N ARG A 109 5.85 -0.48 -16.55
CA ARG A 109 7.08 -0.55 -17.35
C ARG A 109 7.95 -1.78 -17.05
N ASP A 110 8.08 -2.14 -15.77
CA ASP A 110 8.98 -3.20 -15.33
C ASP A 110 8.28 -4.57 -15.27
N ASN A 111 6.96 -4.60 -15.48
CA ASN A 111 6.15 -5.82 -15.42
C ASN A 111 6.50 -6.83 -16.52
N ASP A 112 6.76 -6.38 -17.75
CA ASP A 112 7.22 -7.24 -18.86
C ASP A 112 8.49 -8.04 -18.49
N ARG A 113 9.40 -7.44 -17.70
CA ARG A 113 10.64 -8.10 -17.27
C ARG A 113 10.36 -9.17 -16.21
N LEU A 114 9.45 -8.89 -15.28
CA LEU A 114 9.01 -9.86 -14.29
C LEU A 114 8.34 -11.07 -14.98
N ILE A 115 7.43 -10.83 -15.92
CA ILE A 115 6.79 -11.88 -16.72
C ILE A 115 7.85 -12.72 -17.46
N GLY A 116 8.81 -12.08 -18.12
CA GLY A 116 9.92 -12.77 -18.80
C GLY A 116 10.74 -13.64 -17.85
N THR A 117 10.96 -13.15 -16.62
CA THR A 117 11.68 -13.86 -15.57
C THR A 117 10.91 -15.09 -15.08
N LEU A 118 9.59 -14.98 -14.88
CA LEU A 118 8.73 -16.09 -14.47
C LEU A 118 8.62 -17.16 -15.57
N LYS A 119 8.53 -16.74 -16.83
CA LYS A 119 8.60 -17.64 -17.99
C LYS A 119 9.92 -18.39 -18.04
N HIS A 120 11.04 -17.70 -17.79
CA HIS A 120 12.34 -18.36 -17.69
C HIS A 120 12.38 -19.40 -16.56
N LEU A 121 11.86 -19.06 -15.37
CA LEU A 121 11.79 -19.98 -14.23
C LEU A 121 10.97 -21.23 -14.55
N ARG A 122 9.87 -21.10 -15.29
CA ARG A 122 9.07 -22.21 -15.83
C ARG A 122 9.87 -23.03 -16.86
N ASP A 123 10.50 -22.36 -17.83
CA ASP A 123 11.16 -22.99 -18.98
C ASP A 123 12.40 -23.81 -18.59
N ILE A 124 13.03 -23.53 -17.45
CA ILE A 124 14.10 -24.38 -16.90
C ILE A 124 13.58 -25.69 -16.26
N GLY A 125 12.27 -25.95 -16.32
CA GLY A 125 11.66 -27.22 -15.89
C GLY A 125 10.97 -27.15 -14.53
N ASN A 126 10.40 -26.00 -14.17
CA ASN A 126 9.62 -25.82 -12.93
C ASN A 126 8.16 -25.54 -13.23
N SER A 127 7.30 -25.78 -12.24
CA SER A 127 5.91 -25.31 -12.25
C SER A 127 5.81 -24.00 -11.49
N VAL A 128 5.19 -22.97 -12.08
CA VAL A 128 5.06 -21.64 -11.49
C VAL A 128 3.57 -21.34 -11.36
N ILE A 129 3.07 -21.29 -10.13
CA ILE A 129 1.70 -20.91 -9.78
C ILE A 129 1.75 -19.50 -9.20
N VAL A 130 0.97 -18.59 -9.78
CA VAL A 130 0.96 -17.19 -9.39
C VAL A 130 -0.46 -16.78 -9.05
N VAL A 131 -0.67 -16.23 -7.86
CA VAL A 131 -1.89 -15.47 -7.51
C VAL A 131 -1.64 -14.04 -7.96
N GLU A 132 -2.47 -13.51 -8.88
CA GLU A 132 -2.28 -12.19 -9.46
C GLU A 132 -3.61 -11.53 -9.84
N HIS A 133 -3.55 -10.21 -9.95
CA HIS A 133 -4.64 -9.35 -10.39
C HIS A 133 -4.24 -8.46 -11.57
N ASP A 134 -2.95 -8.39 -11.92
CA ASP A 134 -2.47 -7.63 -13.07
C ASP A 134 -2.88 -8.24 -14.42
N GLU A 135 -3.38 -7.41 -15.32
CA GLU A 135 -3.89 -7.81 -16.63
C GLU A 135 -2.81 -8.41 -17.52
N ASP A 136 -1.61 -7.82 -17.56
CA ASP A 136 -0.51 -8.27 -18.43
C ASP A 136 0.00 -9.65 -17.98
N MET A 137 0.08 -9.91 -16.68
CA MET A 137 0.45 -11.22 -16.14
C MET A 137 -0.62 -12.27 -16.47
N ILE A 138 -1.91 -11.97 -16.26
CA ILE A 138 -3.02 -12.89 -16.57
C ILE A 138 -3.03 -13.21 -18.07
N ALA A 139 -2.81 -12.22 -18.93
CA ALA A 139 -2.72 -12.39 -20.38
C ALA A 139 -1.49 -13.23 -20.80
N ALA A 140 -0.38 -13.14 -20.06
CA ALA A 140 0.85 -13.86 -20.36
C ALA A 140 0.88 -15.31 -19.85
N ALA A 141 -0.09 -15.70 -19.01
CA ALA A 141 -0.16 -17.02 -18.39
C ALA A 141 -0.51 -18.13 -19.40
N ASP A 142 0.07 -19.31 -19.22
CA ASP A 142 -0.26 -20.49 -20.06
C ASP A 142 -1.64 -21.05 -19.71
N HIS A 143 -2.03 -20.96 -18.43
CA HIS A 143 -3.27 -21.46 -17.87
C HIS A 143 -3.73 -20.52 -16.75
N VAL A 144 -5.01 -20.16 -16.77
CA VAL A 144 -5.65 -19.23 -15.84
C VAL A 144 -6.78 -19.97 -15.13
N ILE A 145 -6.83 -19.82 -13.80
CA ILE A 145 -7.91 -20.34 -12.95
C ILE A 145 -8.55 -19.14 -12.27
N ASP A 146 -9.80 -18.85 -12.62
CA ASP A 146 -10.59 -17.79 -12.01
C ASP A 146 -11.41 -18.34 -10.84
N MET A 147 -11.29 -17.71 -9.68
CA MET A 147 -11.94 -18.11 -8.44
C MET A 147 -13.06 -17.13 -8.09
N GLY A 148 -14.21 -17.62 -7.63
CA GLY A 148 -15.35 -16.76 -7.30
C GLY A 148 -16.59 -17.53 -6.86
N PRO A 149 -17.81 -17.00 -7.10
CA PRO A 149 -18.13 -15.70 -7.72
C PRO A 149 -17.92 -14.47 -6.82
N GLY A 150 -17.68 -14.66 -5.52
CA GLY A 150 -17.38 -13.59 -4.57
C GLY A 150 -16.37 -14.04 -3.51
N ALA A 151 -16.22 -13.26 -2.45
CA ALA A 151 -15.28 -13.56 -1.38
C ALA A 151 -15.91 -14.37 -0.22
N GLY A 152 -15.06 -15.03 0.57
CA GLY A 152 -15.46 -15.85 1.72
C GLY A 152 -16.47 -16.94 1.41
N VAL A 153 -17.60 -16.93 2.11
CA VAL A 153 -18.65 -17.96 1.98
C VAL A 153 -19.33 -17.98 0.60
N HIS A 154 -19.23 -16.87 -0.13
CA HIS A 154 -19.75 -16.74 -1.50
C HIS A 154 -18.72 -17.15 -2.56
N GLY A 155 -17.51 -17.51 -2.14
CA GLY A 155 -16.38 -17.89 -3.00
C GLY A 155 -16.05 -19.38 -2.96
N GLY A 156 -14.78 -19.68 -3.23
CA GLY A 156 -14.23 -21.04 -3.13
C GLY A 156 -14.63 -21.97 -4.29
N ARG A 157 -15.06 -21.42 -5.41
CA ARG A 157 -15.41 -22.19 -6.63
C ARG A 157 -14.58 -21.70 -7.81
N VAL A 158 -14.24 -22.62 -8.70
CA VAL A 158 -13.63 -22.31 -9.99
C VAL A 158 -14.74 -21.82 -10.93
N MET A 159 -14.64 -20.58 -11.38
CA MET A 159 -15.61 -19.93 -12.27
C MET A 159 -15.26 -20.14 -13.74
N ALA A 160 -13.96 -20.10 -14.05
CA ALA A 160 -13.40 -20.39 -15.34
C ALA A 160 -12.01 -21.01 -15.17
N GLU A 161 -11.66 -21.91 -16.08
CA GLU A 161 -10.35 -22.54 -16.12
C GLU A 161 -9.96 -22.79 -17.57
N GLY A 162 -8.71 -22.46 -17.93
CA GLY A 162 -8.17 -22.71 -19.26
C GLY A 162 -7.20 -21.63 -19.71
N THR A 163 -7.06 -21.47 -21.01
CA THR A 163 -6.28 -20.38 -21.62
C THR A 163 -6.91 -19.01 -21.35
N TYR A 164 -6.11 -17.95 -21.44
CA TYR A 164 -6.59 -16.56 -21.34
C TYR A 164 -7.82 -16.30 -22.20
N ALA A 165 -7.81 -16.74 -23.47
CA ALA A 165 -8.94 -16.55 -24.39
C ALA A 165 -10.22 -17.26 -23.93
N GLN A 166 -10.11 -18.42 -23.28
CA GLN A 166 -11.27 -19.15 -22.74
C GLN A 166 -11.86 -18.45 -21.50
N VAL A 167 -11.00 -17.93 -20.61
CA VAL A 167 -11.46 -17.14 -19.45
C VAL A 167 -12.10 -15.84 -19.91
N LEU A 168 -11.50 -15.15 -20.88
CA LEU A 168 -12.02 -13.92 -21.49
C LEU A 168 -13.44 -14.10 -22.06
N ALA A 169 -13.70 -15.24 -22.69
CA ALA A 169 -14.98 -15.55 -23.31
C ALA A 169 -16.03 -16.10 -22.32
N ASN A 170 -15.67 -16.38 -21.07
CA ASN A 170 -16.58 -16.98 -20.10
C ASN A 170 -17.43 -15.91 -19.39
N PRO A 171 -18.76 -15.85 -19.61
CA PRO A 171 -19.61 -14.84 -19.01
C PRO A 171 -19.80 -15.01 -17.50
N GLN A 172 -19.47 -16.17 -16.92
CA GLN A 172 -19.56 -16.42 -15.47
C GLN A 172 -18.31 -15.93 -14.73
N SER A 173 -17.21 -15.68 -15.44
CA SER A 173 -15.98 -15.14 -14.87
C SER A 173 -16.10 -13.63 -14.69
N LEU A 174 -16.07 -13.16 -13.44
CA LEU A 174 -16.04 -11.72 -13.19
C LEU A 174 -14.74 -11.12 -13.72
N THR A 175 -13.63 -11.82 -13.55
CA THR A 175 -12.32 -11.46 -14.10
C THR A 175 -12.38 -11.37 -15.62
N GLY A 176 -12.94 -12.36 -16.31
CA GLY A 176 -13.15 -12.35 -17.76
C GLY A 176 -14.01 -11.19 -18.26
N GLN A 177 -15.02 -10.77 -17.49
CA GLN A 177 -15.83 -9.59 -17.82
C GLN A 177 -15.00 -8.28 -17.77
N TYR A 178 -14.06 -8.15 -16.82
CA TYR A 178 -13.17 -6.99 -16.76
C TYR A 178 -12.12 -7.02 -17.88
N LEU A 179 -11.47 -8.17 -18.09
CA LEU A 179 -10.44 -8.35 -19.13
C LEU A 179 -11.00 -8.14 -20.55
N SER A 180 -12.26 -8.51 -20.79
CA SER A 180 -12.93 -8.30 -22.09
C SER A 180 -13.43 -6.88 -22.29
N GLY A 181 -13.41 -6.05 -21.24
CA GLY A 181 -14.00 -4.71 -21.23
C GLY A 181 -15.53 -4.69 -21.12
N ALA A 182 -16.19 -5.84 -20.93
CA ALA A 182 -17.63 -5.91 -20.68
C ALA A 182 -18.03 -5.22 -19.35
N ARG A 183 -17.12 -5.26 -18.37
CA ARG A 183 -17.08 -4.35 -17.23
C ARG A 183 -15.77 -3.59 -17.26
N ARG A 184 -15.77 -2.36 -16.77
CA ARG A 184 -14.58 -1.54 -16.64
C ARG A 184 -14.79 -0.44 -15.62
N ILE A 185 -13.71 -0.01 -14.99
CA ILE A 185 -13.69 1.21 -14.20
C ILE A 185 -13.67 2.37 -15.20
N GLU A 186 -14.75 3.15 -15.25
CA GLU A 186 -14.90 4.25 -16.19
C GLU A 186 -14.01 5.45 -15.83
N VAL A 187 -13.55 6.16 -16.85
CA VAL A 187 -12.86 7.44 -16.66
C VAL A 187 -13.91 8.50 -16.29
N PRO A 188 -13.70 9.31 -15.23
CA PRO A 188 -14.63 10.37 -14.87
C PRO A 188 -14.82 11.36 -16.03
N ARG A 189 -16.07 11.61 -16.42
CA ARG A 189 -16.40 12.58 -17.50
C ARG A 189 -16.01 14.01 -17.15
N HIS A 190 -16.05 14.32 -15.86
CA HIS A 190 -15.66 15.60 -15.30
C HIS A 190 -14.79 15.33 -14.07
N ARG A 191 -13.63 15.99 -13.99
CA ARG A 191 -12.77 15.99 -12.80
C ARG A 191 -13.15 17.14 -11.89
N THR A 192 -12.95 16.97 -10.59
CA THR A 192 -13.23 18.02 -9.62
C THR A 192 -12.26 19.18 -9.84
N ALA A 193 -12.80 20.38 -10.02
CA ALA A 193 -11.98 21.57 -10.25
C ALA A 193 -11.24 21.97 -8.97
N TRP A 194 -9.99 22.41 -9.13
CA TRP A 194 -9.19 22.91 -8.02
C TRP A 194 -9.81 24.19 -7.43
N LEU A 195 -10.12 24.15 -6.13
CA LEU A 195 -10.82 25.21 -5.43
C LEU A 195 -9.98 26.48 -5.24
N PRO A 196 -10.61 27.67 -5.31
CA PRO A 196 -9.94 28.92 -5.04
C PRO A 196 -9.56 29.09 -3.57
N ALA A 197 -8.45 29.80 -3.33
CA ALA A 197 -7.97 30.16 -2.00
C ALA A 197 -9.03 30.96 -1.25
N VAL A 198 -9.50 30.45 -0.12
CA VAL A 198 -10.37 31.22 0.78
C VAL A 198 -9.50 32.27 1.46
N ALA A 199 -9.94 33.54 1.41
CA ALA A 199 -9.24 34.63 2.07
C ALA A 199 -9.05 34.30 3.56
N LYS A 200 -7.79 34.25 4.01
CA LYS A 200 -7.48 34.09 5.43
C LYS A 200 -8.10 35.28 6.18
N PRO A 201 -8.85 35.07 7.28
CA PRO A 201 -8.96 36.14 8.27
C PRO A 201 -7.54 36.46 8.73
N ALA A 202 -7.17 37.74 8.73
CA ALA A 202 -5.80 38.21 8.97
C ALA A 202 -5.29 37.74 10.35
N PHE A 203 -4.68 36.55 10.42
CA PHE A 203 -4.24 35.95 11.68
C PHE A 203 -2.94 36.57 12.23
N ASN A 204 -2.53 37.73 11.71
CA ASN A 204 -1.27 38.40 12.04
C ASN A 204 -1.37 39.93 12.17
N GLU A 205 -2.56 40.50 12.37
CA GLU A 205 -2.65 41.87 12.90
C GLU A 205 -2.32 41.86 14.39
N GLY A 206 -1.03 41.76 14.75
CA GLY A 206 -0.62 41.91 16.16
C GLY A 206 0.73 41.33 16.59
N ARG A 207 1.44 40.55 15.76
CA ARG A 207 2.79 40.08 16.13
C ARG A 207 3.80 41.22 16.01
N LYS A 208 4.36 41.66 17.14
CA LYS A 208 5.47 42.62 17.18
C LYS A 208 6.68 42.04 16.43
N ALA A 209 7.30 42.86 15.58
CA ALA A 209 8.49 42.50 14.83
C ALA A 209 9.62 42.03 15.78
N SER A 210 10.34 40.98 15.38
CA SER A 210 11.53 40.51 16.10
C SER A 210 12.55 41.65 16.22
N ARG A 211 13.14 41.79 17.40
CA ARG A 211 14.20 42.78 17.68
C ARG A 211 15.58 42.38 17.14
N PHE A 212 15.72 41.17 16.61
CA PHE A 212 16.97 40.63 16.10
C PHE A 212 17.07 40.80 14.58
N PRO A 213 18.26 41.13 14.04
CA PRO A 213 18.48 41.23 12.60
C PRO A 213 18.22 39.87 11.93
N GLN A 214 17.59 39.91 10.75
CA GLN A 214 17.28 38.69 10.00
C GLN A 214 18.58 38.03 9.50
N SER A 215 18.62 36.69 9.52
CA SER A 215 19.77 35.97 8.98
C SER A 215 19.76 36.01 7.45
N PRO A 216 20.91 35.84 6.76
CA PRO A 216 20.95 35.73 5.29
C PRO A 216 20.13 34.57 4.73
N ALA A 217 19.80 33.57 5.54
CA ALA A 217 18.88 32.49 5.19
C ALA A 217 17.41 32.93 5.35
N ALA A 218 17.09 33.70 6.40
CA ALA A 218 15.78 34.28 6.60
C ALA A 218 15.44 35.34 5.54
N GLU A 219 16.41 36.13 5.08
CA GLU A 219 16.23 37.10 3.99
C GLU A 219 16.00 36.40 2.64
N ARG A 220 16.75 35.33 2.35
CA ARG A 220 16.52 34.50 1.15
C ARG A 220 15.16 33.81 1.19
N ARG A 221 14.76 33.29 2.36
CA ARG A 221 13.43 32.74 2.59
C ARG A 221 12.34 33.80 2.43
N ALA A 222 12.50 35.00 2.99
CA ALA A 222 11.52 36.08 2.86
C ALA A 222 11.40 36.59 1.42
N ALA A 223 12.52 36.70 0.68
CA ALA A 223 12.52 37.08 -0.72
C ALA A 223 11.86 36.02 -1.61
N ARG A 224 12.11 34.73 -1.34
CA ARG A 224 11.42 33.61 -2.00
C ARG A 224 9.95 33.52 -1.61
N GLU A 225 9.59 33.71 -0.35
CA GLU A 225 8.20 33.78 0.13
C GLU A 225 7.45 34.97 -0.49
N ALA A 226 8.14 36.09 -0.75
CA ALA A 226 7.56 37.25 -1.43
C ALA A 226 7.39 36.99 -2.94
N GLN A 227 8.37 36.36 -3.58
CA GLN A 227 8.27 35.91 -4.97
C GLN A 227 7.23 34.78 -5.14
N HIS A 228 7.06 33.93 -4.12
CA HIS A 228 6.06 32.88 -4.03
C HIS A 228 4.66 33.47 -3.82
N ARG A 229 4.49 34.41 -2.88
CA ARG A 229 3.23 35.18 -2.75
C ARG A 229 2.86 35.94 -4.01
N ALA A 230 3.86 36.41 -4.77
CA ALA A 230 3.64 37.04 -6.07
C ALA A 230 3.29 36.03 -7.19
N THR A 231 3.55 34.74 -6.99
CA THR A 231 3.20 33.63 -7.90
C THR A 231 2.04 32.76 -7.38
N GLN A 232 1.51 33.03 -6.19
CA GLN A 232 0.32 32.37 -5.66
C GLN A 232 -0.87 32.70 -6.57
N THR A 233 -1.24 31.71 -7.38
CA THR A 233 -2.61 31.60 -7.86
C THR A 233 -3.54 31.52 -6.66
N ALA A 234 -4.70 32.16 -6.77
CA ALA A 234 -5.76 32.15 -5.77
C ALA A 234 -6.40 30.75 -5.64
N LEU A 235 -5.64 29.70 -5.31
CA LEU A 235 -6.05 28.30 -5.19
C LEU A 235 -5.56 27.69 -3.86
N GLN A 236 -6.31 26.74 -3.28
CA GLN A 236 -5.95 26.10 -2.01
C GLN A 236 -5.00 24.91 -2.25
N GLU A 237 -3.76 24.99 -1.75
CA GLU A 237 -2.77 23.90 -1.85
C GLU A 237 -2.06 23.67 -0.52
N ILE A 238 -1.59 22.43 -0.35
CA ILE A 238 -0.47 22.12 0.55
C ILE A 238 0.78 21.89 -0.29
N ARG A 239 1.85 22.62 0.01
CA ARG A 239 3.08 22.62 -0.78
C ARG A 239 4.24 22.09 0.04
N VAL A 240 4.94 21.11 -0.51
CA VAL A 240 6.25 20.67 -0.03
C VAL A 240 7.30 21.53 -0.72
N VAL A 241 8.21 22.15 0.02
CA VAL A 241 9.28 23.00 -0.53
C VAL A 241 10.65 22.41 -0.20
N GLY A 242 11.47 22.25 -1.22
CA GLY A 242 12.88 21.85 -1.12
C GLY A 242 13.11 20.49 -0.47
N ALA A 243 12.26 19.50 -0.76
CA ALA A 243 12.42 18.14 -0.25
C ALA A 243 13.69 17.48 -0.82
N SER A 244 14.57 17.04 0.07
CA SER A 244 15.89 16.47 -0.21
C SER A 244 16.16 15.19 0.58
N GLY A 245 15.13 14.60 1.18
CA GLY A 245 15.21 13.29 1.82
C GLY A 245 15.57 12.17 0.85
N ASN A 246 16.43 11.23 1.28
CA ASN A 246 16.90 10.09 0.49
C ASN A 246 17.43 10.50 -0.90
N ASN A 247 16.72 10.13 -1.98
CA ASN A 247 17.13 10.42 -3.35
C ASN A 247 16.42 11.65 -3.96
N LEU A 248 15.57 12.36 -3.23
CA LEU A 248 14.88 13.57 -3.70
C LEU A 248 15.89 14.71 -3.96
N LYS A 249 15.70 15.43 -5.08
CA LYS A 249 16.62 16.47 -5.57
C LYS A 249 15.99 17.86 -5.47
N ASP A 250 15.90 18.38 -4.26
CA ASP A 250 15.33 19.72 -3.97
C ASP A 250 13.89 19.90 -4.52
N VAL A 251 13.08 18.86 -4.34
CA VAL A 251 11.74 18.76 -4.93
C VAL A 251 10.78 19.72 -4.24
N SER A 252 10.14 20.58 -5.03
CA SER A 252 9.07 21.46 -4.56
C SER A 252 7.80 21.19 -5.37
N VAL A 253 6.72 20.77 -4.71
CA VAL A 253 5.49 20.30 -5.35
C VAL A 253 4.26 20.72 -4.55
N ALA A 254 3.16 21.02 -5.25
CA ALA A 254 1.89 21.36 -4.62
C ALA A 254 0.85 20.25 -4.79
N PHE A 255 0.14 19.98 -3.71
CA PHE A 255 -1.00 19.08 -3.66
C PHE A 255 -2.27 19.93 -3.54
N PRO A 256 -3.19 19.87 -4.52
CA PRO A 256 -4.47 20.56 -4.46
C PRO A 256 -5.32 20.12 -3.26
N VAL A 257 -5.89 21.07 -2.52
CA VAL A 257 -6.82 20.80 -1.42
C VAL A 257 -8.21 20.45 -1.99
N GLY A 258 -8.86 19.44 -1.40
CA GLY A 258 -10.20 18.97 -1.78
C GLY A 258 -10.25 18.04 -2.99
N LEU A 259 -9.08 17.63 -3.52
CA LEU A 259 -8.99 16.75 -4.68
C LEU A 259 -8.47 15.35 -4.30
N LEU A 260 -8.72 14.38 -5.18
CA LEU A 260 -8.02 13.09 -5.20
C LEU A 260 -6.73 13.26 -6.01
N THR A 261 -5.60 13.41 -5.32
CA THR A 261 -4.27 13.52 -5.93
C THR A 261 -3.56 12.17 -5.90
N CYS A 262 -3.07 11.70 -7.03
CA CYS A 262 -2.30 10.46 -7.12
C CYS A 262 -0.82 10.76 -7.41
N VAL A 263 0.07 10.23 -6.58
CA VAL A 263 1.52 10.33 -6.75
C VAL A 263 2.00 9.06 -7.45
N THR A 264 2.54 9.23 -8.66
CA THR A 264 2.91 8.13 -9.56
C THR A 264 4.41 8.12 -9.85
N GLY A 265 4.85 7.12 -10.61
CA GLY A 265 6.22 6.99 -11.08
C GLY A 265 6.88 5.69 -10.67
N VAL A 266 8.03 5.38 -11.25
CA VAL A 266 8.68 4.06 -11.14
C VAL A 266 9.11 3.70 -9.71
N SER A 267 9.30 2.41 -9.42
CA SER A 267 9.76 1.94 -8.11
C SER A 267 11.12 2.57 -7.76
N GLY A 268 11.27 3.03 -6.52
CA GLY A 268 12.46 3.75 -6.07
C GLY A 268 12.58 5.21 -6.56
N SER A 269 11.58 5.79 -7.22
CA SER A 269 11.66 7.18 -7.70
C SER A 269 11.64 8.23 -6.58
N GLY A 270 11.13 7.89 -5.39
CA GLY A 270 11.05 8.78 -4.22
C GLY A 270 9.63 9.07 -3.72
N LYS A 271 8.59 8.39 -4.25
CA LYS A 271 7.17 8.60 -3.88
C LYS A 271 6.91 8.53 -2.37
N SER A 272 7.27 7.42 -1.72
CA SER A 272 7.07 7.22 -0.28
C SER A 272 7.88 8.22 0.55
N THR A 273 9.07 8.61 0.11
CA THR A 273 9.86 9.64 0.80
C THR A 273 9.23 11.02 0.72
N LEU A 274 8.65 11.37 -0.42
CA LEU A 274 7.94 12.63 -0.59
C LEU A 274 6.65 12.67 0.24
N VAL A 275 5.83 11.61 0.17
CA VAL A 275 4.49 11.60 0.77
C VAL A 275 4.50 11.17 2.23
N ASN A 276 5.12 10.04 2.57
CA ASN A 276 5.09 9.48 3.92
C ASN A 276 6.18 10.12 4.80
N ASP A 277 7.45 10.03 4.36
CA ASP A 277 8.58 10.45 5.20
C ASP A 277 8.68 11.98 5.33
N THR A 278 8.16 12.74 4.35
CA THR A 278 8.20 14.21 4.33
C THR A 278 6.84 14.83 4.64
N LEU A 279 5.87 14.72 3.73
CA LEU A 279 4.58 15.41 3.84
C LEU A 279 3.78 14.95 5.08
N TYR A 280 3.52 13.65 5.22
CA TYR A 280 2.78 13.10 6.35
C TYR A 280 3.46 13.42 7.68
N ALA A 281 4.75 13.07 7.80
CA ALA A 281 5.51 13.29 9.03
C ALA A 281 5.50 14.78 9.46
N ALA A 282 5.68 15.71 8.52
CA ALA A 282 5.68 17.15 8.81
C ALA A 282 4.29 17.67 9.24
N VAL A 283 3.23 17.25 8.56
CA VAL A 283 1.85 17.62 8.90
C VAL A 283 1.45 17.01 10.26
N ALA A 284 1.74 15.74 10.49
CA ALA A 284 1.47 15.04 11.75
C ALA A 284 2.22 15.67 12.92
N ARG A 285 3.47 16.09 12.72
CA ARG A 285 4.26 16.82 13.73
C ARG A 285 3.63 18.17 14.07
N THR A 286 3.09 18.88 13.09
CA THR A 286 2.48 20.20 13.31
C THR A 286 1.08 20.09 13.95
N LEU A 287 0.23 19.18 13.47
CA LEU A 287 -1.15 19.01 13.97
C LEU A 287 -1.21 18.23 15.28
N TYR A 288 -0.39 17.18 15.45
CA TYR A 288 -0.47 16.25 16.58
C TYR A 288 0.73 16.28 17.51
N ARG A 289 1.78 17.05 17.20
CA ARG A 289 3.06 17.02 17.93
C ARG A 289 3.68 15.61 17.95
N ALA A 290 3.51 14.88 16.85
CA ALA A 290 4.15 13.57 16.66
C ALA A 290 5.68 13.67 16.84
N HIS A 291 6.28 12.61 17.37
CA HIS A 291 7.72 12.54 17.64
C HIS A 291 8.57 12.20 16.41
N GLU A 292 7.95 11.66 15.37
CA GLU A 292 8.63 11.29 14.14
C GLU A 292 9.24 12.52 13.46
N GLU A 293 10.51 12.41 13.09
CA GLU A 293 11.24 13.48 12.44
C GLU A 293 11.03 13.38 10.93
N PRO A 294 10.46 14.42 10.28
CA PRO A 294 10.29 14.39 8.83
C PRO A 294 11.64 14.37 8.12
N ALA A 295 11.69 13.72 6.97
CA ALA A 295 12.87 13.75 6.10
C ALA A 295 13.23 15.19 5.69
N ALA A 296 14.47 15.39 5.24
CA ALA A 296 15.01 16.72 4.95
C ALA A 296 14.15 17.49 3.93
N HIS A 297 13.67 18.67 4.32
CA HIS A 297 12.89 19.60 3.49
C HIS A 297 13.09 21.05 4.00
N GLU A 298 12.80 22.05 3.17
CA GLU A 298 12.91 23.47 3.55
C GLU A 298 11.69 23.91 4.38
N SER A 299 10.48 23.66 3.89
CA SER A 299 9.24 23.97 4.60
C SER A 299 8.03 23.26 3.99
N ILE A 300 6.94 23.15 4.76
CA ILE A 300 5.62 22.77 4.28
C ILE A 300 4.68 23.95 4.47
N GLU A 301 4.00 24.35 3.39
CA GLU A 301 3.05 25.47 3.37
C GLU A 301 1.62 24.97 3.17
N GLY A 302 0.61 25.66 3.70
CA GLY A 302 -0.81 25.29 3.52
C GLY A 302 -1.36 24.27 4.53
N ILE A 303 -0.63 23.96 5.60
CA ILE A 303 -1.08 23.05 6.66
C ILE A 303 -2.37 23.57 7.31
N GLU A 304 -2.57 24.89 7.37
CA GLU A 304 -3.74 25.54 7.97
C GLU A 304 -5.08 25.18 7.31
N TYR A 305 -5.08 24.60 6.11
CA TYR A 305 -6.31 24.12 5.48
C TYR A 305 -6.84 22.85 6.16
N PHE A 306 -6.00 22.14 6.91
CA PHE A 306 -6.30 20.86 7.54
C PHE A 306 -6.42 20.94 9.05
N ASP A 307 -7.35 20.20 9.63
CA ASP A 307 -7.43 19.98 11.08
C ASP A 307 -6.90 18.59 11.49
N LYS A 308 -6.78 17.68 10.51
CA LYS A 308 -6.45 16.29 10.73
C LYS A 308 -5.65 15.73 9.54
N VAL A 309 -4.69 14.85 9.81
CA VAL A 309 -4.02 14.01 8.82
C VAL A 309 -4.13 12.54 9.23
N ILE A 310 -4.49 11.69 8.28
CA ILE A 310 -4.62 10.25 8.48
C ILE A 310 -3.72 9.55 7.47
N ASN A 311 -2.82 8.69 7.96
CA ASN A 311 -2.07 7.77 7.11
C ASN A 311 -2.71 6.37 7.20
N VAL A 312 -3.02 5.80 6.04
CA VAL A 312 -3.57 4.45 5.88
C VAL A 312 -2.55 3.62 5.10
N ASP A 313 -1.56 3.11 5.84
CA ASP A 313 -0.49 2.28 5.32
C ASP A 313 -0.82 0.77 5.36
N GLN A 314 0.02 -0.03 4.71
CA GLN A 314 -0.12 -1.49 4.67
C GLN A 314 0.35 -2.21 5.95
N SER A 315 0.79 -1.47 6.98
CA SER A 315 1.22 -2.10 8.22
C SER A 315 0.08 -2.91 8.86
N PRO A 316 0.36 -4.08 9.48
CA PRO A 316 -0.68 -4.87 10.12
C PRO A 316 -1.43 -4.06 11.19
N ILE A 317 -2.75 -4.20 11.28
CA ILE A 317 -3.55 -3.54 12.33
C ILE A 317 -3.17 -3.98 13.75
N GLY A 318 -2.48 -5.11 13.87
CA GLY A 318 -1.87 -5.58 15.10
C GLY A 318 -0.96 -6.78 14.85
N ARG A 319 0.04 -6.95 15.73
CA ARG A 319 1.02 -8.04 15.66
C ARG A 319 0.66 -9.25 16.51
N THR A 320 -0.54 -9.26 17.11
CA THR A 320 -0.99 -10.31 18.02
C THR A 320 -2.41 -10.78 17.68
N PRO A 321 -2.78 -12.03 18.00
CA PRO A 321 -4.14 -12.56 17.78
C PRO A 321 -5.25 -11.82 18.55
N ARG A 322 -4.88 -10.96 19.52
CA ARG A 322 -5.80 -10.12 20.30
C ARG A 322 -6.39 -8.98 19.47
N SER A 323 -5.65 -8.52 18.48
CA SER A 323 -6.14 -7.50 17.56
C SER A 323 -7.00 -8.19 16.50
N ASN A 324 -8.15 -7.63 16.21
CA ASN A 324 -9.10 -8.13 15.22
C ASN A 324 -9.97 -6.97 14.71
N PRO A 325 -10.73 -7.13 13.61
CA PRO A 325 -11.59 -6.08 13.08
C PRO A 325 -12.53 -5.48 14.12
N ALA A 326 -13.11 -6.31 15.00
CA ALA A 326 -14.03 -5.83 16.03
C ALA A 326 -13.36 -4.92 17.08
N THR A 327 -12.15 -5.25 17.52
CA THR A 327 -11.41 -4.44 18.49
C THR A 327 -10.86 -3.17 17.85
N TYR A 328 -10.33 -3.26 16.62
CA TYR A 328 -9.72 -2.13 15.94
C TYR A 328 -10.72 -1.03 15.56
N THR A 329 -11.87 -1.42 15.00
CA THR A 329 -12.98 -0.49 14.67
C THR A 329 -13.74 0.02 15.89
N GLY A 330 -13.43 -0.51 17.08
CA GLY A 330 -14.18 -0.24 18.31
C GLY A 330 -15.62 -0.76 18.29
N LEU A 331 -15.92 -1.77 17.47
CA LEU A 331 -17.19 -2.52 17.48
C LEU A 331 -17.33 -3.39 18.72
N PHE A 332 -16.22 -3.87 19.28
CA PHE A 332 -16.23 -4.83 20.36
C PHE A 332 -16.81 -4.28 21.67
N THR A 333 -16.65 -2.98 21.94
CA THR A 333 -17.22 -2.34 23.14
C THR A 333 -18.74 -2.37 23.16
N PRO A 334 -19.47 -1.85 22.17
CA PRO A 334 -20.93 -1.91 22.17
C PRO A 334 -21.47 -3.36 22.11
N ILE A 335 -20.75 -4.29 21.48
CA ILE A 335 -21.12 -5.71 21.52
C ILE A 335 -21.03 -6.28 22.95
N ARG A 336 -19.98 -5.95 23.72
CA ARG A 336 -19.85 -6.41 25.11
C ARG A 336 -20.89 -5.78 26.03
N GLU A 337 -21.23 -4.51 25.81
CA GLU A 337 -22.31 -3.82 26.52
C GLU A 337 -23.65 -4.52 26.26
N LEU A 338 -23.95 -4.83 24.99
CA LEU A 338 -25.15 -5.58 24.62
C LEU A 338 -25.23 -6.95 25.31
N MET A 339 -24.11 -7.70 25.37
CA MET A 339 -24.08 -9.00 26.05
C MET A 339 -24.33 -8.87 27.56
N ALA A 340 -23.81 -7.82 28.20
CA ALA A 340 -24.01 -7.55 29.62
C ALA A 340 -25.45 -7.15 29.96
N GLU A 341 -26.21 -6.66 28.99
CA GLU A 341 -27.62 -6.29 29.16
C GLU A 341 -28.59 -7.48 29.07
N THR A 342 -28.13 -8.67 28.66
CA THR A 342 -28.97 -9.87 28.62
C THR A 342 -29.41 -10.30 30.03
N ASN A 343 -30.60 -10.91 30.14
CA ASN A 343 -31.15 -11.36 31.44
C ASN A 343 -30.19 -12.29 32.18
N THR A 344 -29.64 -13.29 31.49
CA THR A 344 -28.68 -14.26 32.07
C THR A 344 -27.41 -13.58 32.57
N ALA A 345 -26.91 -12.55 31.86
CA ALA A 345 -25.75 -11.79 32.34
C ALA A 345 -26.08 -10.98 33.60
N ARG A 346 -27.24 -10.30 33.62
CA ARG A 346 -27.70 -9.50 34.76
C ARG A 346 -27.93 -10.34 36.01
N GLU A 347 -28.58 -11.49 35.87
CA GLU A 347 -28.81 -12.45 36.98
C GLU A 347 -27.49 -12.96 37.58
N ARG A 348 -26.46 -13.15 36.75
CA ARG A 348 -25.13 -13.61 37.17
C ARG A 348 -24.19 -12.47 37.60
N GLY A 349 -24.64 -11.22 37.56
CA GLY A 349 -23.83 -10.05 37.89
C GLY A 349 -22.67 -9.79 36.91
N TYR A 350 -22.79 -10.24 35.65
CA TYR A 350 -21.75 -10.08 34.65
C TYR A 350 -21.81 -8.71 33.98
N GLY A 351 -20.76 -7.91 34.19
CA GLY A 351 -20.55 -6.65 33.46
C GLY A 351 -19.84 -6.85 32.11
N PRO A 352 -19.66 -5.77 31.32
CA PRO A 352 -18.99 -5.82 30.00
C PRO A 352 -17.56 -6.35 30.03
N GLY A 353 -16.89 -6.30 31.19
CA GLY A 353 -15.57 -6.87 31.41
C GLY A 353 -15.52 -8.39 31.28
N ARG A 354 -16.60 -9.10 31.67
CA ARG A 354 -16.70 -10.57 31.54
C ARG A 354 -16.61 -11.01 30.08
N PHE A 355 -17.17 -10.22 29.16
CA PHE A 355 -17.18 -10.50 27.73
C PHE A 355 -15.93 -9.98 27.00
N SER A 356 -14.93 -9.47 27.71
CA SER A 356 -13.65 -9.07 27.12
C SER A 356 -12.65 -10.23 27.17
N PHE A 357 -12.18 -10.70 26.02
CA PHE A 357 -11.10 -11.70 25.98
C PHE A 357 -9.75 -11.13 26.44
N ASN A 358 -9.61 -9.80 26.54
CA ASN A 358 -8.38 -9.15 27.01
C ASN A 358 -8.26 -9.06 28.54
N VAL A 359 -9.34 -9.34 29.28
CA VAL A 359 -9.42 -9.15 30.73
C VAL A 359 -9.68 -10.48 31.43
N ALA A 360 -9.04 -10.70 32.57
CA ALA A 360 -9.26 -11.88 33.40
C ALA A 360 -10.72 -11.92 33.91
N GLY A 361 -11.27 -13.13 34.05
CA GLY A 361 -12.62 -13.35 34.58
C GLY A 361 -13.49 -14.20 33.64
N GLY A 362 -13.67 -13.79 32.38
CA GLY A 362 -14.47 -14.54 31.41
C GLY A 362 -13.69 -15.19 30.27
N ARG A 363 -12.44 -14.77 30.04
CA ARG A 363 -11.57 -15.36 29.02
C ARG A 363 -11.16 -16.79 29.37
N CYS A 364 -10.67 -17.52 28.38
CA CYS A 364 -9.98 -18.79 28.60
C CYS A 364 -8.59 -18.51 29.18
N GLU A 365 -8.30 -19.07 30.37
CA GLU A 365 -7.00 -18.87 31.04
C GLU A 365 -5.86 -19.67 30.41
N ALA A 366 -6.15 -20.77 29.70
CA ALA A 366 -5.09 -21.55 29.05
C ALA A 366 -4.39 -20.79 27.91
N CYS A 367 -5.15 -20.04 27.11
CA CYS A 367 -4.61 -19.19 26.04
C CYS A 367 -4.63 -17.70 26.38
N GLN A 368 -4.97 -17.34 27.64
CA GLN A 368 -5.09 -15.96 28.09
C GLN A 368 -5.98 -15.08 27.17
N GLY A 369 -7.01 -15.69 26.56
CA GLY A 369 -7.96 -15.05 25.66
C GLY A 369 -7.54 -14.95 24.18
N ASP A 370 -6.35 -15.42 23.82
CA ASP A 370 -5.88 -15.36 22.42
C ASP A 370 -6.64 -16.33 21.51
N GLY A 371 -7.17 -17.43 22.08
CA GLY A 371 -7.81 -18.52 21.35
C GLY A 371 -6.83 -19.44 20.61
N MET A 372 -5.57 -19.01 20.48
CA MET A 372 -4.48 -19.73 19.84
C MET A 372 -3.30 -19.81 20.82
N VAL A 373 -2.43 -20.77 20.62
CA VAL A 373 -1.14 -20.89 21.30
C VAL A 373 -0.04 -20.80 20.24
N LYS A 374 0.98 -19.99 20.50
CA LYS A 374 2.14 -19.86 19.62
C LYS A 374 3.09 -21.03 19.85
N VAL A 375 3.39 -21.77 18.80
CA VAL A 375 4.39 -22.85 18.80
C VAL A 375 5.64 -22.32 18.13
N GLU A 376 6.74 -22.27 18.90
CA GLU A 376 8.04 -21.84 18.38
C GLU A 376 8.67 -22.94 17.55
N MET A 377 9.13 -22.58 16.35
CA MET A 377 9.75 -23.52 15.41
C MET A 377 11.20 -23.09 15.17
N HIS A 378 12.14 -24.04 15.20
CA HIS A 378 13.57 -23.70 15.15
C HIS A 378 14.06 -23.21 13.77
N PHE A 379 13.44 -23.66 12.68
CA PHE A 379 13.88 -23.36 11.31
C PHE A 379 12.74 -22.91 10.38
N LEU A 380 11.51 -22.93 10.88
CA LEU A 380 10.32 -22.48 10.17
C LEU A 380 9.74 -21.28 10.90
N PRO A 381 8.93 -20.44 10.23
CA PRO A 381 8.17 -19.41 10.91
C PRO A 381 7.29 -20.03 12.01
N ASP A 382 7.18 -19.33 13.13
CA ASP A 382 6.32 -19.75 14.24
C ASP A 382 4.88 -19.95 13.78
N VAL A 383 4.21 -20.96 14.33
CA VAL A 383 2.85 -21.32 13.94
C VAL A 383 1.90 -21.12 15.11
N TYR A 384 0.71 -20.61 14.83
CA TYR A 384 -0.37 -20.51 15.80
C TYR A 384 -1.30 -21.71 15.66
N VAL A 385 -1.48 -22.45 16.76
CA VAL A 385 -2.41 -23.58 16.82
C VAL A 385 -3.63 -23.22 17.67
N PRO A 386 -4.85 -23.68 17.33
CA PRO A 386 -6.02 -23.48 18.17
C PRO A 386 -5.78 -24.00 19.59
N CYS A 387 -6.20 -23.23 20.60
CA CYS A 387 -6.10 -23.63 21.99
C CYS A 387 -6.94 -24.89 22.25
N GLU A 388 -6.32 -25.94 22.81
CA GLU A 388 -6.99 -27.22 23.07
C GLU A 388 -8.12 -27.13 24.11
N VAL A 389 -8.09 -26.12 24.99
CA VAL A 389 -9.06 -25.97 26.09
C VAL A 389 -10.34 -25.27 25.65
N CYS A 390 -10.22 -24.19 24.87
CA CYS A 390 -11.39 -23.44 24.39
C CYS A 390 -11.71 -23.67 22.92
N HIS A 391 -10.92 -24.49 22.22
CA HIS A 391 -11.06 -24.77 20.79
C HIS A 391 -11.18 -23.49 19.94
N GLY A 392 -10.37 -22.48 20.23
CA GLY A 392 -10.40 -21.19 19.53
C GLY A 392 -11.45 -20.19 20.01
N GLN A 393 -12.35 -20.57 20.94
CA GLN A 393 -13.47 -19.71 21.35
C GLN A 393 -13.09 -18.54 22.25
N ARG A 394 -11.85 -18.50 22.79
CA ARG A 394 -11.29 -17.41 23.62
C ARG A 394 -11.91 -17.22 25.01
N TYR A 395 -13.02 -17.87 25.33
CA TYR A 395 -13.75 -17.72 26.60
C TYR A 395 -13.87 -19.03 27.37
N ASN A 396 -14.14 -18.94 28.66
CA ASN A 396 -14.53 -20.08 29.48
C ASN A 396 -16.00 -20.47 29.24
N ARG A 397 -16.35 -21.69 29.67
CA ARG A 397 -17.67 -22.28 29.43
C ARG A 397 -18.79 -21.44 30.03
N GLU A 398 -18.61 -20.91 31.24
CA GLU A 398 -19.63 -20.15 31.97
C GLU A 398 -19.99 -18.84 31.27
N THR A 399 -19.01 -18.21 30.61
CA THR A 399 -19.24 -16.97 29.83
C THR A 399 -20.01 -17.27 28.53
N LEU A 400 -19.78 -18.43 27.93
CA LEU A 400 -20.40 -18.85 26.67
C LEU A 400 -21.86 -19.32 26.83
N GLU A 401 -22.33 -19.52 28.06
CA GLU A 401 -23.74 -19.80 28.35
C GLU A 401 -24.62 -18.56 28.18
N VAL A 402 -24.05 -17.35 28.26
CA VAL A 402 -24.80 -16.12 28.01
C VAL A 402 -25.01 -15.95 26.51
N GLN A 403 -26.27 -15.78 26.11
CA GLN A 403 -26.67 -15.68 24.71
C GLN A 403 -27.50 -14.43 24.45
N TYR A 404 -27.23 -13.79 23.31
CA TYR A 404 -28.08 -12.77 22.71
C TYR A 404 -28.70 -13.35 21.43
N LYS A 405 -30.03 -13.34 21.30
CA LYS A 405 -30.77 -13.97 20.18
C LYS A 405 -30.28 -15.40 19.84
N GLY A 406 -30.01 -16.21 20.87
CA GLY A 406 -29.56 -17.60 20.70
C GLY A 406 -28.09 -17.77 20.29
N ARG A 407 -27.28 -16.71 20.32
CA ARG A 407 -25.84 -16.75 20.01
C ARG A 407 -25.01 -16.21 21.17
N ASN A 408 -23.93 -16.90 21.51
CA ASN A 408 -22.97 -16.41 22.51
C ASN A 408 -21.93 -15.46 21.89
N ILE A 409 -21.10 -14.83 22.73
CA ILE A 409 -20.12 -13.83 22.27
C ILE A 409 -19.09 -14.40 21.28
N ALA A 410 -18.64 -15.65 21.46
CA ALA A 410 -17.70 -16.28 20.54
C ALA A 410 -18.34 -16.52 19.16
N GLN A 411 -19.60 -16.96 19.13
CA GLN A 411 -20.35 -17.15 17.90
C GLN A 411 -20.63 -15.82 17.18
N ILE A 412 -20.90 -14.74 17.91
CA ILE A 412 -21.06 -13.40 17.32
C ILE A 412 -19.73 -12.94 16.69
N LEU A 413 -18.60 -13.15 17.38
CA LEU A 413 -17.28 -12.82 16.84
C LEU A 413 -16.87 -13.71 15.65
N ASP A 414 -17.43 -14.91 15.52
CA ASP A 414 -17.17 -15.81 14.39
C ASP A 414 -18.03 -15.51 13.15
N MET A 415 -19.00 -14.59 13.25
CA MET A 415 -19.78 -14.13 12.11
C MET A 415 -18.93 -13.28 11.16
N THR A 416 -19.23 -13.39 9.87
CA THR A 416 -18.76 -12.43 8.86
C THR A 416 -19.36 -11.05 9.11
N VAL A 417 -18.75 -9.98 8.61
CA VAL A 417 -19.29 -8.61 8.70
C VAL A 417 -20.72 -8.56 8.16
N GLU A 418 -20.99 -9.19 7.01
CA GLU A 418 -22.32 -9.25 6.41
C GLU A 418 -23.36 -9.92 7.33
N ALA A 419 -23.05 -11.11 7.85
CA ALA A 419 -23.94 -11.83 8.74
C ALA A 419 -24.16 -11.08 10.07
N ALA A 420 -23.10 -10.43 10.59
CA ALA A 420 -23.18 -9.63 11.80
C ALA A 420 -24.03 -8.36 11.59
N HIS A 421 -23.93 -7.72 10.41
CA HIS A 421 -24.73 -6.55 10.07
C HIS A 421 -26.22 -6.88 10.11
N GLU A 422 -26.62 -7.97 9.47
CA GLU A 422 -28.02 -8.43 9.50
C GLU A 422 -28.47 -8.82 10.92
N PHE A 423 -27.63 -9.52 11.67
CA PHE A 423 -27.94 -10.00 13.02
C PHE A 423 -28.09 -8.87 14.05
N LEU A 424 -27.23 -7.84 13.96
CA LEU A 424 -27.12 -6.72 14.90
C LEU A 424 -27.75 -5.41 14.40
N LYS A 425 -28.46 -5.42 13.26
CA LYS A 425 -29.14 -4.24 12.68
C LYS A 425 -30.05 -3.46 13.63
N ALA A 426 -30.55 -4.11 14.67
CA ALA A 426 -31.41 -3.48 15.68
C ALA A 426 -30.66 -2.52 16.61
N VAL A 427 -29.32 -2.53 16.62
CA VAL A 427 -28.48 -1.68 17.47
C VAL A 427 -27.76 -0.63 16.59
N PRO A 428 -28.25 0.61 16.52
CA PRO A 428 -27.79 1.60 15.53
C PRO A 428 -26.28 1.95 15.62
N THR A 429 -25.70 1.90 16.81
CA THR A 429 -24.27 2.17 17.02
C THR A 429 -23.37 1.08 16.44
N ILE A 430 -23.84 -0.17 16.47
CA ILE A 430 -23.14 -1.33 15.90
C ILE A 430 -23.38 -1.36 14.39
N GLU A 431 -24.62 -1.18 13.96
CA GLU A 431 -25.04 -1.22 12.56
C GLU A 431 -24.22 -0.26 11.69
N ARG A 432 -24.09 1.02 12.10
CA ARG A 432 -23.30 2.02 11.37
C ARG A 432 -21.85 1.61 11.15
N LYS A 433 -21.21 1.02 12.17
CA LYS A 433 -19.81 0.57 12.09
C LYS A 433 -19.65 -0.70 11.25
N LEU A 434 -20.65 -1.57 11.23
CA LEU A 434 -20.66 -2.73 10.35
C LEU A 434 -20.90 -2.31 8.90
N HIS A 435 -21.75 -1.30 8.68
CA HIS A 435 -22.00 -0.75 7.35
C HIS A 435 -20.71 -0.17 6.73
N THR A 436 -19.90 0.58 7.49
CA THR A 436 -18.63 1.09 6.96
C THR A 436 -17.64 -0.02 6.59
N LEU A 437 -17.67 -1.18 7.27
CA LEU A 437 -16.88 -2.35 6.87
C LEU A 437 -17.41 -3.01 5.60
N LEU A 438 -18.72 -2.97 5.35
CA LEU A 438 -19.32 -3.43 4.09
C LEU A 438 -18.96 -2.51 2.93
N ASP A 439 -19.00 -1.19 3.14
CA ASP A 439 -18.69 -0.19 2.12
C ASP A 439 -17.26 -0.31 1.59
N VAL A 440 -16.31 -0.72 2.45
CA VAL A 440 -14.92 -0.98 2.03
C VAL A 440 -14.69 -2.40 1.50
N GLY A 441 -15.74 -3.21 1.34
CA GLY A 441 -15.66 -4.54 0.74
C GLY A 441 -15.23 -5.68 1.67
N LEU A 442 -15.30 -5.49 2.99
CA LEU A 442 -14.89 -6.52 3.97
C LEU A 442 -16.05 -7.41 4.43
N SER A 443 -17.07 -7.60 3.59
CA SER A 443 -18.29 -8.37 3.91
C SER A 443 -18.01 -9.79 4.41
N TYR A 444 -16.94 -10.41 3.89
CA TYR A 444 -16.57 -11.78 4.14
C TYR A 444 -15.65 -11.99 5.36
N VAL A 445 -15.04 -10.92 5.89
CA VAL A 445 -14.11 -11.01 7.02
C VAL A 445 -14.88 -11.30 8.30
N LYS A 446 -14.35 -12.17 9.17
CA LYS A 446 -14.97 -12.43 10.48
C LYS A 446 -14.62 -11.34 11.49
N LEU A 447 -15.57 -10.95 12.33
CA LEU A 447 -15.37 -9.90 13.34
C LEU A 447 -14.19 -10.17 14.28
N GLY A 448 -14.02 -11.43 14.69
CA GLY A 448 -12.99 -11.92 15.58
C GLY A 448 -11.74 -12.46 14.89
N GLN A 449 -11.64 -12.37 13.55
CA GLN A 449 -10.48 -12.84 12.78
C GLN A 449 -9.20 -12.20 13.31
N ALA A 450 -8.17 -13.02 13.56
CA ALA A 450 -6.90 -12.50 14.07
C ALA A 450 -6.28 -11.52 13.07
N ALA A 451 -5.79 -10.39 13.57
CA ALA A 451 -5.11 -9.39 12.75
C ALA A 451 -3.88 -9.94 12.00
N THR A 452 -3.23 -10.96 12.58
CA THR A 452 -2.07 -11.65 12.00
C THR A 452 -2.43 -12.50 10.79
N THR A 453 -3.72 -12.76 10.54
CA THR A 453 -4.21 -13.54 9.40
C THR A 453 -4.97 -12.66 8.40
N LEU A 454 -4.92 -11.34 8.55
CA LEU A 454 -5.45 -10.42 7.55
C LEU A 454 -4.37 -10.13 6.50
N SER A 455 -4.77 -9.99 5.24
CA SER A 455 -3.87 -9.47 4.21
C SER A 455 -3.54 -7.99 4.45
N GLY A 456 -2.49 -7.48 3.81
CA GLY A 456 -2.14 -6.05 3.86
C GLY A 456 -3.31 -5.16 3.43
N GLY A 457 -3.95 -5.49 2.30
CA GLY A 457 -5.12 -4.78 1.79
C GLY A 457 -6.35 -4.89 2.70
N GLU A 458 -6.58 -6.03 3.37
CA GLU A 458 -7.64 -6.15 4.39
C GLU A 458 -7.37 -5.27 5.61
N ALA A 459 -6.13 -5.29 6.12
CA ALA A 459 -5.71 -4.45 7.23
C ALA A 459 -5.91 -2.96 6.92
N GLN A 460 -5.54 -2.53 5.71
CA GLN A 460 -5.71 -1.16 5.24
C GLN A 460 -7.19 -0.76 5.15
N ARG A 461 -8.05 -1.64 4.60
CA ARG A 461 -9.50 -1.41 4.54
C ARG A 461 -10.14 -1.34 5.92
N VAL A 462 -9.69 -2.12 6.90
CA VAL A 462 -10.14 -2.02 8.30
C VAL A 462 -9.78 -0.65 8.90
N LYS A 463 -8.58 -0.12 8.61
CA LYS A 463 -8.17 1.24 9.01
C LYS A 463 -9.05 2.30 8.37
N LEU A 464 -9.32 2.17 7.07
CA LEU A 464 -10.20 3.08 6.34
C LEU A 464 -11.63 3.07 6.91
N ALA A 465 -12.19 1.90 7.19
CA ALA A 465 -13.52 1.75 7.78
C ALA A 465 -13.63 2.41 9.18
N LEU A 466 -12.58 2.37 9.98
CA LEU A 466 -12.53 3.09 11.26
C LEU A 466 -12.64 4.60 11.05
N GLU A 467 -11.94 5.15 10.07
CA GLU A 467 -11.96 6.59 9.80
C GLU A 467 -13.29 7.05 9.18
N LEU A 468 -13.88 6.25 8.29
CA LEU A 468 -15.22 6.49 7.75
C LEU A 468 -16.31 6.48 8.83
N SER A 469 -16.11 5.73 9.92
CA SER A 469 -17.06 5.70 11.03
C SER A 469 -17.04 6.97 11.90
N LYS A 470 -16.03 7.83 11.73
CA LYS A 470 -15.88 9.08 12.49
C LYS A 470 -16.60 10.21 11.78
N ARG A 471 -16.97 11.25 12.54
CA ARG A 471 -17.57 12.46 11.97
C ARG A 471 -16.53 13.20 11.15
N ASP A 472 -16.89 13.47 9.90
CA ASP A 472 -16.08 14.22 8.97
C ASP A 472 -16.13 15.73 9.25
N THR A 473 -14.99 16.39 9.07
CA THR A 473 -14.83 17.85 9.18
C THR A 473 -14.75 18.53 7.81
N GLY A 474 -14.58 17.75 6.73
CA GLY A 474 -14.31 18.24 5.37
C GLY A 474 -12.94 18.93 5.25
N ARG A 475 -12.06 18.73 6.25
CA ARG A 475 -10.73 19.35 6.35
C ARG A 475 -9.67 18.34 6.81
N THR A 476 -9.88 17.07 6.46
CA THR A 476 -8.93 15.99 6.72
C THR A 476 -8.06 15.72 5.50
N LEU A 477 -6.76 15.53 5.71
CA LEU A 477 -5.82 15.01 4.72
C LEU A 477 -5.70 13.49 4.89
N TYR A 478 -6.16 12.72 3.91
CA TYR A 478 -5.97 11.28 3.86
C TYR A 478 -4.76 10.94 2.99
N ILE A 479 -3.86 10.13 3.51
CA ILE A 479 -2.69 9.60 2.79
C ILE A 479 -2.85 8.09 2.73
N LEU A 480 -2.87 7.52 1.52
CA LEU A 480 -3.00 6.08 1.30
C LEU A 480 -1.81 5.58 0.48
N ASP A 481 -1.15 4.55 0.99
CA ASP A 481 0.00 3.92 0.31
C ASP A 481 -0.45 2.63 -0.39
N GLU A 482 -0.43 2.63 -1.72
CA GLU A 482 -0.81 1.53 -2.61
C GLU A 482 -2.08 0.77 -2.17
N PRO A 483 -3.23 1.47 -2.02
CA PRO A 483 -4.46 0.90 -1.49
C PRO A 483 -5.12 -0.18 -2.36
N THR A 484 -4.65 -0.37 -3.60
CA THR A 484 -5.11 -1.44 -4.49
C THR A 484 -4.32 -2.74 -4.39
N THR A 485 -3.28 -2.79 -3.55
CA THR A 485 -2.52 -4.02 -3.29
C THR A 485 -3.46 -5.14 -2.81
N GLY A 486 -3.44 -6.29 -3.49
CA GLY A 486 -4.32 -7.41 -3.16
C GLY A 486 -5.78 -7.24 -3.51
N LEU A 487 -6.14 -6.30 -4.38
CA LEU A 487 -7.53 -6.06 -4.78
C LEU A 487 -7.79 -6.50 -6.23
N HIS A 488 -8.86 -7.27 -6.40
CA HIS A 488 -9.44 -7.54 -7.71
C HIS A 488 -10.09 -6.28 -8.29
N PHE A 489 -10.24 -6.18 -9.62
CA PHE A 489 -10.81 -5.01 -10.32
C PHE A 489 -12.15 -4.52 -9.73
N ALA A 490 -13.03 -5.43 -9.36
CA ALA A 490 -14.32 -5.09 -8.75
C ALA A 490 -14.19 -4.45 -7.36
N ASP A 491 -13.18 -4.85 -6.59
CA ASP A 491 -12.90 -4.27 -5.27
C ASP A 491 -12.22 -2.90 -5.41
N ILE A 492 -11.40 -2.70 -6.44
CA ILE A 492 -10.85 -1.37 -6.79
C ILE A 492 -11.99 -0.40 -7.12
N GLU A 493 -12.99 -0.84 -7.87
CA GLU A 493 -14.17 -0.02 -8.18
C GLU A 493 -14.92 0.40 -6.90
N LEU A 494 -15.07 -0.51 -5.93
CA LEU A 494 -15.70 -0.21 -4.64
C LEU A 494 -14.87 0.75 -3.80
N LEU A 495 -13.55 0.53 -3.72
CA LEU A 495 -12.63 1.43 -3.03
C LEU A 495 -12.68 2.83 -3.62
N LEU A 496 -12.67 2.98 -4.95
CA LEU A 496 -12.75 4.28 -5.61
C LEU A 496 -14.06 5.01 -5.29
N LYS A 497 -15.19 4.30 -5.17
CA LYS A 497 -16.46 4.90 -4.72
C LYS A 497 -16.32 5.51 -3.33
N VAL A 498 -15.68 4.81 -2.40
CA VAL A 498 -15.41 5.29 -1.03
C VAL A 498 -14.47 6.50 -1.04
N LEU A 499 -13.39 6.45 -1.81
CA LEU A 499 -12.45 7.58 -1.91
C LEU A 499 -13.12 8.82 -2.51
N HIS A 500 -13.93 8.67 -3.56
CA HIS A 500 -14.68 9.79 -4.13
C HIS A 500 -15.68 10.36 -3.13
N GLN A 501 -16.37 9.54 -2.33
CA GLN A 501 -17.26 10.03 -1.28
C GLN A 501 -16.52 10.85 -0.22
N LEU A 502 -15.34 10.41 0.21
CA LEU A 502 -14.49 11.16 1.14
C LEU A 502 -14.04 12.50 0.58
N ARG A 503 -13.64 12.52 -0.70
CA ARG A 503 -13.28 13.76 -1.41
C ARG A 503 -14.48 14.70 -1.52
N ASP A 504 -15.63 14.18 -1.94
CA ASP A 504 -16.84 14.97 -2.17
C ASP A 504 -17.41 15.57 -0.87
N ALA A 505 -17.05 15.00 0.29
CA ALA A 505 -17.29 15.58 1.61
C ALA A 505 -16.37 16.77 1.98
N GLY A 506 -15.41 17.11 1.11
CA GLY A 506 -14.49 18.24 1.23
C GLY A 506 -13.05 17.87 1.59
N ASN A 507 -12.76 16.59 1.84
CA ASN A 507 -11.42 16.16 2.24
C ASN A 507 -10.44 16.13 1.07
N THR A 508 -9.15 16.17 1.41
CA THR A 508 -8.06 15.96 0.46
C THR A 508 -7.57 14.54 0.58
N ILE A 509 -7.38 13.87 -0.54
CA ILE A 509 -6.86 12.50 -0.59
C ILE A 509 -5.60 12.49 -1.43
N VAL A 510 -4.50 12.00 -0.85
CA VAL A 510 -3.24 11.76 -1.54
C VAL A 510 -3.01 10.26 -1.54
N VAL A 511 -2.89 9.69 -2.73
CA VAL A 511 -2.69 8.26 -2.92
C VAL A 511 -1.35 8.03 -3.61
N ILE A 512 -0.53 7.12 -3.11
CA ILE A 512 0.60 6.57 -3.87
C ILE A 512 0.08 5.34 -4.62
N GLU A 513 0.16 5.35 -5.95
CA GLU A 513 -0.36 4.23 -6.74
C GLU A 513 0.45 3.97 -8.01
N HIS A 514 0.35 2.72 -8.44
CA HIS A 514 0.85 2.19 -9.70
C HIS A 514 -0.29 1.67 -10.58
N ASN A 515 -1.45 1.36 -9.98
CA ASN A 515 -2.61 0.86 -10.70
C ASN A 515 -3.23 1.94 -11.58
N LEU A 516 -3.29 1.66 -12.89
CA LEU A 516 -3.75 2.63 -13.87
C LEU A 516 -5.25 2.98 -13.75
N ASP A 517 -6.08 2.11 -13.15
CA ASP A 517 -7.49 2.42 -12.91
C ASP A 517 -7.68 3.48 -11.82
N VAL A 518 -6.81 3.51 -10.81
CA VAL A 518 -6.80 4.60 -9.82
C VAL A 518 -6.21 5.87 -10.43
N ILE A 519 -5.11 5.75 -11.16
CA ILE A 519 -4.43 6.90 -11.76
C ILE A 519 -5.34 7.62 -12.76
N LYS A 520 -6.08 6.91 -13.61
CA LYS A 520 -6.99 7.52 -14.59
C LYS A 520 -8.22 8.18 -13.95
N THR A 521 -8.60 7.77 -12.74
CA THR A 521 -9.76 8.30 -12.01
C THR A 521 -9.41 9.47 -11.08
N ALA A 522 -8.13 9.67 -10.76
CA ALA A 522 -7.65 10.80 -9.96
C ALA A 522 -7.94 12.17 -10.59
N ASP A 523 -8.12 13.20 -9.76
CA ASP A 523 -8.34 14.57 -10.24
C ASP A 523 -7.01 15.26 -10.64
N TRP A 524 -5.94 14.92 -9.92
CA TRP A 524 -4.60 15.47 -10.12
C TRP A 524 -3.52 14.40 -9.97
N LEU A 525 -2.45 14.51 -10.74
CA LEU A 525 -1.31 13.60 -10.73
C LEU A 525 -0.01 14.37 -10.45
N ILE A 526 0.88 13.72 -9.72
CA ILE A 526 2.27 14.14 -9.53
C ILE A 526 3.15 12.95 -9.91
N ASP A 527 3.86 13.04 -11.03
CA ASP A 527 4.71 11.96 -11.52
C ASP A 527 6.17 12.17 -11.08
N ILE A 528 6.70 11.24 -10.28
CA ILE A 528 8.07 11.30 -9.74
C ILE A 528 8.98 10.33 -10.49
N GLY A 529 10.14 10.80 -10.95
CA GLY A 529 11.07 10.01 -11.75
C GLY A 529 12.31 10.82 -12.16
N PRO A 530 12.81 10.65 -13.41
CA PRO A 530 12.32 9.76 -14.47
C PRO A 530 12.65 8.27 -14.24
N GLU A 531 13.62 7.97 -13.38
CA GLU A 531 14.04 6.60 -13.05
C GLU A 531 13.97 6.34 -11.52
N GLY A 532 14.32 5.13 -11.09
CA GLY A 532 14.47 4.80 -9.67
C GLY A 532 15.88 5.12 -9.12
N GLY A 533 15.99 5.26 -7.79
CA GLY A 533 17.27 5.43 -7.09
C GLY A 533 17.95 6.76 -7.44
N ALA A 534 19.25 6.74 -7.70
CA ALA A 534 20.02 7.95 -8.05
C ALA A 534 19.54 8.64 -9.34
N GLY A 535 18.89 7.91 -10.24
CA GLY A 535 18.30 8.46 -11.47
C GLY A 535 16.94 9.14 -11.25
N GLY A 536 16.34 8.99 -10.07
CA GLY A 536 15.04 9.54 -9.72
C GLY A 536 15.09 10.84 -8.93
N GLY A 537 14.05 11.05 -8.13
CA GLY A 537 13.97 12.13 -7.15
C GLY A 537 13.65 13.49 -7.75
N THR A 538 13.04 13.55 -8.93
CA THR A 538 12.57 14.78 -9.58
C THR A 538 11.12 14.65 -10.00
N VAL A 539 10.42 15.77 -10.11
CA VAL A 539 9.07 15.80 -10.68
C VAL A 539 9.18 15.81 -12.20
N VAL A 540 8.60 14.80 -12.84
CA VAL A 540 8.56 14.65 -14.30
C VAL A 540 7.40 15.44 -14.90
N GLY A 541 6.28 15.50 -14.18
CA GLY A 541 5.11 16.30 -14.55
C GLY A 541 4.10 16.38 -13.41
N GLU A 542 3.29 17.44 -13.44
CA GLU A 542 2.14 17.66 -12.55
C GLU A 542 0.97 18.12 -13.41
N GLY A 543 -0.24 17.66 -13.12
CA GLY A 543 -1.39 18.00 -13.95
C GLY A 543 -2.56 17.05 -13.79
N THR A 544 -3.56 17.19 -14.64
CA THR A 544 -4.59 16.16 -14.80
C THR A 544 -4.00 14.87 -15.41
N PRO A 545 -4.67 13.72 -15.29
CA PRO A 545 -4.33 12.51 -16.04
C PRO A 545 -4.09 12.74 -17.53
N GLU A 546 -4.87 13.62 -18.16
CA GLU A 546 -4.72 13.99 -19.57
C GLU A 546 -3.41 14.76 -19.83
N ASP A 547 -3.02 15.68 -18.94
CA ASP A 547 -1.77 16.44 -19.04
C ASP A 547 -0.55 15.53 -18.90
N ILE A 548 -0.58 14.60 -17.94
CA ILE A 548 0.49 13.60 -17.77
C ILE A 548 0.56 12.65 -18.97
N ALA A 549 -0.57 12.23 -19.51
CA ALA A 549 -0.61 11.39 -20.71
C ALA A 549 -0.06 12.09 -21.97
N ALA A 550 -0.10 13.42 -22.02
CA ALA A 550 0.51 14.22 -23.07
C ALA A 550 2.03 14.41 -22.88
N ASN A 551 2.56 14.20 -21.67
CA ASN A 551 3.98 14.38 -21.36
C ASN A 551 4.82 13.17 -21.81
N GLU A 552 5.61 13.33 -22.88
CA GLU A 552 6.46 12.28 -23.44
C GLU A 552 7.58 11.80 -22.50
N ALA A 553 7.99 12.62 -21.52
CA ALA A 553 9.01 12.24 -20.54
C ALA A 553 8.46 11.35 -19.42
N SER A 554 7.14 11.29 -19.25
CA SER A 554 6.48 10.49 -18.22
C SER A 554 6.30 9.04 -18.67
N HIS A 555 6.92 8.11 -17.94
CA HIS A 555 6.62 6.68 -18.12
C HIS A 555 5.15 6.41 -17.81
N THR A 556 4.62 6.99 -16.72
CA THR A 556 3.20 6.88 -16.35
C THR A 556 2.29 7.35 -17.49
N GLY A 557 2.58 8.53 -18.05
CA GLY A 557 1.83 9.12 -19.16
C GLY A 557 1.74 8.22 -20.39
N ARG A 558 2.85 7.55 -20.74
CA ARG A 558 2.92 6.61 -21.87
C ARG A 558 1.92 5.45 -21.76
N TYR A 559 1.75 4.89 -20.56
CA TYR A 559 0.80 3.80 -20.33
C TYR A 559 -0.64 4.33 -20.17
N LEU A 560 -0.80 5.44 -19.45
CA LEU A 560 -2.08 6.08 -19.19
C LEU A 560 -2.79 6.53 -20.47
N LYS A 561 -2.04 6.97 -21.49
CA LYS A 561 -2.57 7.42 -22.79
C LYS A 561 -3.48 6.40 -23.47
N ARG A 562 -3.22 5.09 -23.29
CA ARG A 562 -4.03 4.02 -23.90
C ARG A 562 -5.43 3.92 -23.30
N LEU A 563 -5.54 4.18 -22.00
CA LEU A 563 -6.79 4.08 -21.26
C LEU A 563 -7.66 5.32 -21.40
N LEU A 564 -7.04 6.49 -21.57
CA LEU A 564 -7.76 7.75 -21.81
C LEU A 564 -8.23 7.90 -23.27
N ALA A 565 -7.60 7.17 -24.21
CA ALA A 565 -7.92 7.23 -25.65
C ALA A 565 -9.10 6.32 -26.07
N ALA A 566 -9.68 5.54 -25.16
CA ALA A 566 -10.83 4.69 -25.47
C ALA A 566 -12.03 5.59 -25.87
N PRO A 567 -12.63 5.41 -27.05
CA PRO A 567 -13.75 6.23 -27.49
C PRO A 567 -14.96 5.99 -26.58
N GLN A 568 -15.62 7.09 -26.22
CA GLN A 568 -16.91 7.10 -25.53
C GLN A 568 -18.00 6.40 -26.33
#